data_AF-A0A1P8NCB3-F1
#
_entry.id   AF-A0A1P8NCB3-F1
#
_cell.length_a   1.000
_cell.length_b   1.000
_cell.length_c   1.000
_cell.angle_alpha   90.00
_cell.angle_beta   90.00
_cell.angle_gamma   90.00
#
_symmetry.space_group_name_H-M   'P 1'
#
loop_
_entity.id
_entity.type
_entity.pdbx_description
1 polymer ?
#
loop_
_entity_poly.entity_id
_entity_poly.type
_entity_poly.pdbx_seq_one_letter_code
_entity_poly.pdbx_strand_id
1 'polypeptide(L)'
;MDLDRGPLEGTDDRPSVDPEAPAQPSPTAPILDPADTTALLRRCTALAARARVDLLTAGRRSAAEELEEVLAVLGSWEGTEIVDPDPTMVVLAAAALQDLLERLPASPRPELGDRAEAALQVLHAVMASGRIDAMA
;
A
#
# COMPACT_ATOMS: atom_id res chain seq x y z
N MET A 1 16.70 -41.88 67.95
CA MET A 1 16.36 -40.52 68.41
C MET A 1 16.66 -39.59 67.25
N ASP A 2 15.95 -39.76 66.13
CA ASP A 2 14.57 -39.28 65.85
C ASP A 2 14.56 -37.75 65.77
N LEU A 3 14.47 -37.22 64.53
CA LEU A 3 13.30 -36.53 63.94
C LEU A 3 13.26 -35.07 64.44
N ASP A 4 13.18 -34.01 63.64
CA ASP A 4 12.30 -33.75 62.49
C ASP A 4 12.57 -32.31 61.99
N ARG A 5 11.99 -31.96 60.82
CA ARG A 5 11.87 -30.66 60.11
C ARG A 5 12.93 -30.27 59.07
N GLY A 6 12.63 -30.59 57.81
CA GLY A 6 12.82 -29.65 56.69
C GLY A 6 11.62 -28.69 56.57
N PRO A 7 11.35 -28.05 55.41
CA PRO A 7 12.17 -27.75 54.23
C PRO A 7 12.25 -26.21 54.00
N LEU A 8 12.94 -25.67 53.00
CA LEU A 8 12.31 -25.18 51.76
C LEU A 8 13.40 -24.75 50.77
N GLU A 9 13.14 -25.14 49.52
CA GLU A 9 13.82 -24.77 48.29
C GLU A 9 14.06 -23.27 48.17
N GLY A 10 15.26 -22.94 47.67
CA GLY A 10 15.59 -21.64 47.12
C GLY A 10 16.41 -21.87 45.86
N THR A 11 15.75 -22.32 44.81
CA THR A 11 16.27 -22.29 43.44
C THR A 11 16.43 -20.83 43.03
N ASP A 12 17.61 -20.23 43.23
CA ASP A 12 17.99 -19.01 42.54
C ASP A 12 18.54 -19.40 41.16
N ASP A 13 17.67 -19.99 40.34
CA ASP A 13 17.84 -20.02 38.89
C ASP A 13 17.17 -18.74 38.38
N ARG A 14 17.93 -17.63 38.47
CA ARG A 14 17.55 -16.42 37.75
C ARG A 14 18.04 -16.59 36.32
N PRO A 15 17.16 -16.75 35.33
CA PRO A 15 17.58 -16.58 33.95
C PRO A 15 18.07 -15.14 33.82
N SER A 16 19.35 -15.01 33.49
CA SER A 16 19.97 -13.73 33.16
C SER A 16 19.22 -13.20 31.95
N VAL A 17 18.32 -12.25 32.18
CA VAL A 17 17.65 -11.51 31.11
C VAL A 17 18.74 -10.71 30.41
N ASP A 18 19.10 -11.14 29.20
CA ASP A 18 19.84 -10.30 28.26
C ASP A 18 19.14 -8.93 28.20
N PRO A 19 19.89 -7.82 28.27
CA PRO A 19 19.29 -6.51 28.15
C PRO A 19 18.64 -6.43 26.77
N GLU A 20 17.31 -6.40 26.79
CA GLU A 20 16.45 -6.09 25.65
C GLU A 20 17.07 -4.92 24.90
N ALA A 21 17.62 -5.23 23.72
CA ALA A 21 18.10 -4.21 22.80
C ALA A 21 16.95 -3.21 22.63
N PRO A 22 17.18 -1.89 22.72
CA PRO A 22 16.11 -0.92 22.63
C PRO A 22 15.36 -1.20 21.32
N ALA A 23 14.09 -1.56 21.43
CA ALA A 23 13.19 -1.71 20.30
C ALA A 23 13.30 -0.41 19.51
N GLN A 24 14.00 -0.46 18.39
CA GLN A 24 14.12 0.69 17.51
C GLN A 24 12.68 1.06 17.15
N PRO A 25 12.25 2.31 17.34
CA PRO A 25 10.93 2.71 16.88
C PRO A 25 10.90 2.37 15.39
N SER A 26 10.02 1.44 15.01
CA SER A 26 9.72 1.18 13.60
C SER A 26 9.52 2.54 12.96
N PRO A 27 10.20 2.85 11.83
CA PRO A 27 9.98 4.11 11.15
C PRO A 27 8.49 4.18 10.85
N THR A 28 7.77 5.04 11.56
CA THR A 28 6.40 5.39 11.21
C THR A 28 6.49 5.92 9.79
N ALA A 29 6.03 5.13 8.84
CA ALA A 29 6.01 5.55 7.45
C ALA A 29 5.30 6.90 7.36
N PRO A 30 5.80 7.83 6.54
CA PRO A 30 5.22 9.17 6.46
C PRO A 30 3.74 9.03 6.06
N ILE A 31 2.86 9.44 6.96
CA ILE A 31 1.44 9.54 6.69
C ILE A 31 1.27 10.53 5.54
N LEU A 32 0.64 10.10 4.45
CA LEU A 32 0.44 10.95 3.28
C LEU A 32 -0.68 11.96 3.55
N ASP A 33 -0.40 13.23 3.23
CA ASP A 33 -1.40 14.30 3.30
C ASP A 33 -2.56 14.01 2.31
N PRO A 34 -3.82 14.25 2.69
CA PRO A 34 -4.98 14.11 1.79
C PRO A 34 -4.83 14.86 0.46
N ALA A 35 -4.20 16.04 0.46
CA ALA A 35 -3.99 16.84 -0.74
C ALA A 35 -3.02 16.18 -1.72
N ASP A 36 -1.93 15.60 -1.20
CA ASP A 36 -0.92 14.89 -1.98
C ASP A 36 -1.47 13.56 -2.51
N THR A 37 -2.23 12.85 -1.67
CA THR A 37 -2.96 11.64 -2.03
C THR A 37 -3.94 11.92 -3.18
N THR A 38 -4.73 12.98 -3.07
CA THR A 38 -5.69 13.39 -4.11
C THR A 38 -4.99 13.79 -5.40
N ALA A 39 -3.87 14.52 -5.32
CA ALA A 39 -3.09 14.91 -6.48
C ALA A 39 -2.49 13.69 -7.20
N LEU A 40 -1.99 12.70 -6.44
CA LEU A 40 -1.46 11.46 -7.00
C LEU A 40 -2.55 10.63 -7.67
N LEU A 41 -3.73 10.50 -7.06
CA LEU A 41 -4.90 9.83 -7.65
C LEU A 41 -5.34 10.51 -8.95
N ARG A 42 -5.41 11.85 -8.97
CA ARG A 42 -5.71 12.62 -10.20
C ARG A 42 -4.67 12.35 -11.30
N ARG A 43 -3.39 12.32 -10.94
CA ARG A 43 -2.30 12.02 -11.86
C ARG A 43 -2.43 10.58 -12.41
N CYS A 44 -2.70 9.61 -11.55
CA CYS A 44 -2.93 8.22 -11.92
C CYS A 44 -4.08 8.10 -12.94
N THR A 45 -5.24 8.69 -12.64
CA THR A 45 -6.40 8.67 -13.55
C THR A 45 -6.08 9.26 -14.91
N ALA A 46 -5.42 10.43 -14.94
CA ALA A 46 -5.05 11.10 -16.19
C ALA A 46 -4.03 10.31 -17.00
N LEU A 47 -3.02 9.72 -16.34
CA LEU A 47 -2.00 8.91 -17.00
C LEU A 47 -2.55 7.57 -17.49
N ALA A 48 -3.41 6.89 -16.74
CA ALA A 48 -4.07 5.66 -17.18
C ALA A 48 -4.91 5.90 -18.45
N ALA A 49 -5.70 6.98 -18.48
CA ALA A 49 -6.48 7.36 -19.66
C ALA A 49 -5.60 7.68 -20.88
N ARG A 50 -4.43 8.32 -20.66
CA ARG A 50 -3.45 8.63 -21.73
C ARG A 50 -2.72 7.39 -22.20
N ALA A 51 -2.21 6.56 -21.29
CA ALA A 51 -1.54 5.30 -21.60
C ALA A 51 -2.43 4.40 -22.46
N ARG A 52 -3.74 4.39 -22.18
CA ARG A 52 -4.73 3.71 -23.02
C ARG A 52 -4.77 4.26 -24.46
N VAL A 53 -4.74 5.57 -24.65
CA VAL A 53 -4.71 6.18 -25.98
C VAL A 53 -3.39 5.89 -26.68
N ASP A 54 -2.27 5.94 -25.95
CA ASP A 54 -0.94 5.64 -26.47
C ASP A 54 -0.84 4.17 -26.95
N LEU A 55 -1.43 3.23 -26.20
CA LEU A 55 -1.55 1.82 -26.58
C LEU A 55 -2.33 1.63 -27.89
N LEU A 56 -3.33 2.48 -28.15
CA LEU A 56 -4.13 2.44 -29.38
C LEU A 56 -3.46 3.14 -30.56
N THR A 57 -2.50 4.05 -30.31
CA THR A 57 -1.98 4.95 -31.35
C THR A 57 -0.52 4.73 -31.73
N ALA A 58 0.15 3.71 -31.18
CA ALA A 58 1.57 3.38 -31.43
C ALA A 58 2.53 4.59 -31.26
N GLY A 59 2.09 5.64 -30.57
CA GLY A 59 2.67 6.96 -30.62
C GLY A 59 2.82 7.56 -29.22
N ARG A 60 4.09 7.62 -28.79
CA ARG A 60 4.61 8.07 -27.48
C ARG A 60 4.41 7.05 -26.35
N ARG A 61 5.53 6.59 -25.77
CA ARG A 61 5.58 5.69 -24.61
C ARG A 61 5.64 6.41 -23.26
N SER A 62 5.69 7.74 -23.28
CA SER A 62 5.99 8.54 -22.09
C SER A 62 4.90 8.41 -21.01
N ALA A 63 3.63 8.31 -21.39
CA ALA A 63 2.56 8.20 -20.40
C ALA A 63 2.59 6.85 -19.65
N ALA A 64 3.00 5.77 -20.32
CA ALA A 64 3.12 4.46 -19.68
C ALA A 64 4.32 4.40 -18.72
N GLU A 65 5.44 5.04 -19.05
CA GLU A 65 6.59 5.16 -18.15
C GLU A 65 6.26 6.01 -16.92
N GLU A 66 5.65 7.19 -17.12
CA GLU A 66 5.19 8.03 -16.01
C GLU A 66 4.12 7.33 -15.15
N LEU A 67 3.28 6.49 -15.76
CA LEU A 67 2.28 5.70 -15.04
C LEU A 67 2.94 4.64 -14.16
N GLU A 68 3.99 3.97 -14.62
CA GLU A 68 4.72 2.98 -13.82
C GLU A 68 5.30 3.59 -12.54
N GLU A 69 5.84 4.81 -12.61
CA GLU A 69 6.33 5.52 -11.43
C GLU A 69 5.20 5.79 -10.42
N VAL A 70 4.05 6.25 -10.91
CA VAL A 70 2.88 6.52 -10.05
C VAL A 70 2.32 5.22 -9.46
N LEU A 71 2.26 4.15 -10.24
CA LEU A 71 1.81 2.83 -9.79
C LEU A 71 2.75 2.23 -8.75
N ALA A 72 4.06 2.44 -8.88
CA ALA A 72 5.03 2.00 -7.87
C ALA A 72 4.80 2.69 -6.52
N VAL A 73 4.49 4.00 -6.54
CA VAL A 73 4.14 4.74 -5.32
C VAL A 73 2.81 4.26 -4.75
N LEU A 74 1.77 4.08 -5.57
CA LEU A 74 0.47 3.59 -5.11
C LEU A 74 0.55 2.15 -4.57
N GLY A 75 1.32 1.28 -5.22
CA GLY A 75 1.50 -0.10 -4.82
C GLY A 75 2.34 -0.27 -3.55
N SER A 76 3.12 0.74 -3.15
CA SER A 76 3.84 0.73 -1.88
C SER A 76 3.01 1.23 -0.71
N TRP A 77 1.81 1.76 -0.93
CA TRP A 77 0.97 2.27 0.15
C TRP A 77 0.47 1.12 1.01
N GLU A 78 0.82 1.17 2.30
CA GLU A 78 0.20 0.30 3.28
C GLU A 78 -1.12 0.92 3.76
N GLY A 79 -2.08 0.05 4.11
CA GLY A 79 -3.44 0.47 4.46
C GLY A 79 -3.51 1.54 5.57
N THR A 80 -2.48 1.75 6.37
CA THR A 80 -2.44 2.78 7.43
C THR A 80 -1.82 4.12 7.00
N GLU A 81 -1.20 4.20 5.82
CA GLU A 81 -0.44 5.36 5.36
C GLU A 81 -1.30 6.44 4.68
N ILE A 82 -2.52 6.08 4.28
CA ILE A 82 -3.43 6.94 3.51
C ILE A 82 -4.45 7.58 4.46
N VAL A 83 -4.40 8.90 4.64
CA VAL A 83 -5.38 9.61 5.47
C VAL A 83 -6.40 10.31 4.57
N ASP A 84 -7.67 10.02 4.84
CA ASP A 84 -8.85 10.69 4.26
C ASP A 84 -8.76 10.96 2.74
N PRO A 85 -8.56 9.92 1.91
CA PRO A 85 -8.47 10.12 0.47
C PRO A 85 -9.82 10.56 -0.10
N ASP A 86 -9.82 11.50 -1.05
CA ASP A 86 -11.06 11.88 -1.75
C ASP A 86 -11.72 10.62 -2.35
N PRO A 87 -12.94 10.27 -1.92
CA PRO A 87 -13.57 8.99 -2.26
C PRO A 87 -13.90 8.90 -3.75
N THR A 88 -14.25 10.04 -4.37
CA THR A 88 -14.51 10.12 -5.80
C THR A 88 -13.23 9.84 -6.57
N MET A 89 -12.11 10.41 -6.13
CA MET A 89 -10.83 10.21 -6.80
C MET A 89 -10.30 8.78 -6.67
N VAL A 90 -10.51 8.11 -5.53
CA VAL A 90 -10.16 6.69 -5.35
C VAL A 90 -10.91 5.81 -6.34
N VAL A 91 -12.23 6.00 -6.46
CA VAL A 91 -13.08 5.24 -7.39
C VAL A 91 -12.69 5.50 -8.84
N LEU A 92 -12.45 6.77 -9.21
CA LEU A 92 -12.05 7.13 -10.57
C LEU A 92 -10.69 6.54 -10.95
N ALA A 93 -9.72 6.57 -10.03
CA ALA A 93 -8.41 5.96 -10.26
C ALA A 93 -8.54 4.44 -10.45
N ALA A 94 -9.31 3.76 -9.59
CA ALA A 94 -9.54 2.33 -9.70
C ALA A 94 -10.21 1.94 -11.02
N ALA A 95 -11.26 2.68 -11.43
CA ALA A 95 -11.95 2.44 -12.69
C ALA A 95 -11.04 2.65 -13.91
N ALA A 96 -10.17 3.67 -13.88
CA ALA A 96 -9.22 3.92 -14.96
C ALA A 96 -8.15 2.83 -15.09
N LEU A 97 -7.69 2.27 -13.95
CA LEU A 97 -6.76 1.14 -13.94
C LEU A 97 -7.42 -0.16 -14.44
N GLN A 98 -8.68 -0.40 -14.08
CA GLN A 98 -9.45 -1.54 -14.61
C GLN A 98 -9.62 -1.44 -16.13
N ASP A 99 -10.05 -0.29 -16.66
CA ASP A 99 -10.19 -0.09 -18.12
C ASP A 99 -8.84 -0.23 -18.85
N LEU A 100 -7.73 0.14 -18.20
CA LEU A 100 -6.40 -0.08 -18.75
C LEU A 100 -6.05 -1.58 -18.80
N LEU A 101 -6.25 -2.31 -17.71
CA LEU A 101 -5.96 -3.75 -17.61
C LEU A 101 -6.78 -4.58 -18.61
N GLU A 102 -8.07 -4.28 -18.76
CA GLU A 102 -8.95 -4.93 -19.73
C GLU A 102 -8.48 -4.75 -21.19
N ARG A 103 -7.73 -3.67 -21.45
CA ARG A 103 -7.19 -3.32 -22.78
C ARG A 103 -5.72 -3.68 -22.97
N LEU A 104 -5.10 -4.30 -21.97
CA LEU A 104 -3.73 -4.82 -22.02
C LEU A 104 -3.58 -6.30 -22.47
N PRO A 105 -4.55 -7.04 -23.07
CA PRO A 105 -4.28 -8.42 -23.43
C PRO A 105 -3.27 -8.47 -24.59
N ALA A 106 -2.18 -9.22 -24.37
CA ALA A 106 -1.01 -9.32 -25.26
C ALA A 106 -0.13 -8.05 -25.35
N SER A 107 -0.13 -7.18 -24.33
CA SER A 107 0.79 -6.04 -24.27
C SER A 107 2.25 -6.50 -24.09
N PRO A 108 3.23 -5.86 -24.77
CA PRO A 108 4.66 -6.15 -24.58
C PRO A 108 5.22 -5.74 -23.21
N ARG A 109 4.41 -5.15 -22.33
CA ARG A 109 4.81 -4.68 -20.98
C ARG A 109 4.04 -5.44 -19.88
N PRO A 110 4.40 -6.70 -19.58
CA PRO A 110 3.75 -7.46 -18.52
C PRO A 110 3.86 -6.76 -17.15
N GLU A 111 5.00 -6.12 -16.88
CA GLU A 111 5.24 -5.43 -15.62
C GLU A 111 4.28 -4.24 -15.37
N LEU A 112 3.78 -3.58 -16.43
CA LEU A 112 2.79 -2.52 -16.29
C LEU A 112 1.45 -3.08 -15.80
N GLY A 113 1.08 -4.27 -16.31
CA GLY A 113 -0.10 -5.00 -15.84
C GLY A 113 0.04 -5.38 -14.38
N ASP A 114 1.15 -6.02 -14.00
CA ASP A 114 1.41 -6.44 -12.62
C ASP A 114 1.35 -5.25 -11.63
N ARG A 115 1.97 -4.11 -11.99
CA ARG A 115 1.93 -2.89 -11.17
C ARG A 115 0.53 -2.27 -11.09
N ALA A 116 -0.24 -2.28 -12.18
CA ALA A 116 -1.60 -1.78 -12.19
C ALA A 116 -2.54 -2.67 -11.34
N GLU A 117 -2.35 -3.99 -11.36
CA GLU A 117 -3.06 -4.93 -10.50
C GLU A 117 -2.74 -4.71 -9.03
N ALA A 118 -1.46 -4.55 -8.67
CA ALA A 118 -1.04 -4.29 -7.30
C ALA A 118 -1.63 -2.98 -6.76
N ALA A 119 -1.56 -1.89 -7.54
CA ALA A 119 -2.18 -0.62 -7.15
C ALA A 119 -3.71 -0.72 -7.04
N LEU A 120 -4.37 -1.50 -7.90
CA LEU A 120 -5.81 -1.70 -7.83
C LEU A 120 -6.22 -2.41 -6.52
N GLN A 121 -5.44 -3.39 -6.06
CA GLN A 121 -5.67 -4.06 -4.78
C GLN A 121 -5.59 -3.08 -3.61
N VAL A 122 -4.62 -2.15 -3.62
CA VAL A 122 -4.51 -1.08 -2.62
C VAL A 122 -5.75 -0.20 -2.64
N LEU A 123 -6.19 0.27 -3.81
CA LEU A 123 -7.38 1.12 -3.92
C LEU A 123 -8.66 0.40 -3.45
N HIS A 124 -8.79 -0.90 -3.74
CA HIS A 124 -9.88 -1.72 -3.21
C HIS A 124 -9.83 -1.87 -1.69
N ALA A 125 -8.64 -2.06 -1.11
CA ALA A 125 -8.46 -2.09 0.34
C ALA A 125 -8.83 -0.75 1.00
N VAL A 126 -8.48 0.38 0.37
CA VAL A 126 -8.91 1.71 0.80
C VAL A 126 -10.43 1.83 0.80
N MET A 127 -11.10 1.44 -0.29
CA MET A 127 -12.56 1.42 -0.37
C MET A 127 -13.20 0.52 0.70
N ALA A 128 -12.67 -0.69 0.89
CA ALA A 128 -13.19 -1.67 1.83
C ALA A 128 -13.00 -1.24 3.31
N SER A 129 -11.97 -0.45 3.59
CA SER A 129 -11.67 0.03 4.95
C SER A 129 -12.65 1.09 5.48
N GLY A 130 -13.65 1.51 4.71
CA GLY A 130 -14.64 2.49 5.14
C GLY A 130 -14.09 3.92 5.30
N ARG A 131 -12.83 4.16 4.95
CA ARG A 131 -12.22 5.51 4.84
C ARG A 131 -12.75 6.34 3.67
N ILE A 132 -13.84 5.88 3.06
CA ILE A 132 -14.60 6.55 2.03
C ILE A 132 -15.96 6.82 2.68
N ASP A 133 -15.99 7.77 3.61
CA ASP A 133 -17.26 8.29 4.10
C ASP A 133 -17.78 9.29 3.06
N ALA A 134 -18.57 8.77 2.12
CA ALA A 134 -19.34 9.59 1.18
C ALA A 134 -20.53 10.21 1.90
N MET A 135 -20.28 11.13 2.85
CA MET A 135 -21.32 11.96 3.48
C MET A 135 -20.81 13.38 3.77
N ALA A 136 -20.82 14.25 2.76
CA ALA A 136 -21.12 15.69 2.88
C ALA A 136 -21.39 16.31 1.51
#